data_AF-A0A964QPZ9-F1
#
_entry.id   AF-A0A964QPZ9-F1
#
_cell.length_a   1.000
_cell.length_b   1.000
_cell.length_c   1.000
_cell.angle_alpha   90.00
_cell.angle_beta   90.00
_cell.angle_gamma   90.00
#
_symmetry.space_group_name_H-M   'P 1'
#
loop_
_entity.id
_entity.type
_entity.pdbx_description
1 polymer ?
#
loop_
_entity_poly.entity_id
_entity_poly.type
_entity_poly.pdbx_seq_one_letter_code
_entity_poly.pdbx_strand_id
1 'polypeptide(L)'
;MSLTKTKRILVGIILSAAIVTPCVLHFQMKTRLSSEIEVLRQQNLDLTRLSEQSQRERKLEAQEFDGLRQEHKELVRLRGQVALLRARETELAQVQAENRQLKSDAKKAPVAPEPPKVSALNPSRQPAEAWANVGFATPAAAFQTLSWAMSHRDTNVLASGLIWADDQNRAKAEAAFAAAPDSFRGLHGSLEGFIYSFMMEAPNPAGVRIVSQVDRRDMSMIVVEKDFANGAVKPDKVQLQREGEGYRQVIAPGLVERMIQSELSKPTNGR
;
A
#
# COMPACT_ATOMS: atom_id res chain seq x y z
N MET A 1 -84.91 -54.46 69.29
CA MET A 1 -83.50 -53.99 69.26
C MET A 1 -83.01 -53.77 67.81
N SER A 2 -83.54 -52.78 67.09
CA SER A 2 -83.13 -52.46 65.70
C SER A 2 -82.74 -50.98 65.49
N LEU A 3 -83.12 -50.07 66.39
CA LEU A 3 -82.94 -48.62 66.20
C LEU A 3 -81.52 -48.10 66.51
N THR A 4 -80.77 -48.76 67.39
CA THR A 4 -79.44 -48.32 67.83
C THR A 4 -78.32 -48.73 66.88
N LYS A 5 -78.50 -49.82 66.12
CA LYS A 5 -77.51 -50.29 65.12
C LYS A 5 -77.52 -49.40 63.87
N THR A 6 -78.71 -49.02 63.39
CA THR A 6 -78.87 -48.17 62.21
C THR A 6 -78.36 -46.75 62.43
N LYS A 7 -78.60 -46.16 63.63
CA LYS A 7 -78.08 -44.83 63.97
C LYS A 7 -76.54 -44.78 64.01
N ARG A 8 -75.87 -45.84 64.46
CA ARG A 8 -74.39 -45.90 64.52
C ARG A 8 -73.75 -46.00 63.13
N ILE A 9 -74.36 -46.77 62.22
CA ILE A 9 -73.90 -46.86 60.82
C ILE A 9 -74.07 -45.53 60.10
N LEU A 10 -75.21 -44.85 60.30
CA LEU A 10 -75.46 -43.54 59.70
C LEU A 10 -74.46 -42.48 60.17
N VAL A 11 -74.17 -42.43 61.48
CA VAL A 11 -73.16 -41.51 62.03
C VAL A 11 -71.76 -41.82 61.50
N GLY A 12 -71.39 -43.09 61.35
CA GLY A 12 -70.09 -43.49 60.79
C GLY A 12 -69.92 -43.10 59.31
N ILE A 13 -70.98 -43.21 58.51
CA ILE A 13 -70.99 -42.78 57.10
C ILE A 13 -70.91 -41.26 56.98
N ILE A 14 -71.61 -40.52 57.85
CA ILE A 14 -71.56 -39.05 57.87
C ILE A 14 -70.16 -38.56 58.30
N LEU A 15 -69.54 -39.21 59.29
CA LEU A 15 -68.18 -38.85 59.73
C LEU A 15 -67.12 -39.15 58.68
N SER A 16 -67.21 -40.29 57.97
CA SER A 16 -66.26 -40.64 56.92
C SER A 16 -66.41 -39.72 55.71
N ALA A 17 -67.64 -39.38 55.31
CA ALA A 17 -67.90 -38.41 54.26
C ALA A 17 -67.35 -37.01 54.62
N ALA A 18 -67.50 -36.57 55.87
CA ALA A 18 -67.01 -35.27 56.33
C ALA A 18 -65.47 -35.11 56.27
N ILE A 19 -64.72 -36.21 56.32
CA ILE A 19 -63.24 -36.19 56.29
C ILE A 19 -62.70 -36.41 54.87
N VAL A 20 -63.37 -37.25 54.07
CA VAL A 20 -62.93 -37.59 52.72
C VAL A 20 -63.09 -36.42 51.76
N THR A 21 -64.20 -35.68 51.82
CA THR A 21 -64.46 -34.54 50.92
C THR A 21 -63.41 -33.42 51.01
N PRO A 22 -63.04 -32.89 52.20
CA PRO A 22 -62.01 -31.85 52.30
C PRO A 22 -60.62 -32.37 51.92
N CYS A 23 -60.31 -33.64 52.20
CA CYS A 23 -59.01 -34.21 51.82
C CYS A 23 -58.83 -34.27 50.29
N VAL A 24 -59.87 -34.70 49.57
CA VAL A 24 -59.85 -34.72 48.09
C VAL A 24 -59.76 -33.30 47.52
N LEU A 25 -60.48 -32.33 48.11
CA LEU A 25 -60.40 -30.93 47.70
C LEU A 25 -59.00 -30.33 47.93
N HIS A 26 -58.39 -30.59 49.08
CA HIS A 26 -57.02 -30.16 49.37
C HIS A 26 -56.00 -30.80 48.42
N PHE A 27 -56.18 -32.08 48.10
CA PHE A 27 -55.32 -32.76 47.14
C PHE A 27 -55.46 -32.17 45.74
N GLN A 28 -56.68 -31.89 45.27
CA GLN A 28 -56.95 -31.25 43.99
C GLN A 28 -56.40 -29.81 43.91
N MET A 29 -56.50 -29.06 45.00
CA MET A 29 -55.92 -27.71 45.08
C MET A 29 -54.40 -27.75 45.02
N LYS A 30 -53.76 -28.69 45.72
CA LYS A 30 -52.30 -28.85 45.71
C LYS A 30 -51.79 -29.26 44.32
N THR A 31 -52.43 -30.22 43.67
CA THR A 31 -52.04 -30.63 42.31
C THR A 31 -52.25 -29.52 41.29
N ARG A 32 -53.36 -28.77 41.39
CA ARG A 32 -53.61 -27.60 40.55
C ARG A 32 -52.55 -26.51 40.74
N LEU A 33 -52.25 -26.14 41.99
CA LEU A 33 -51.19 -25.15 42.30
C LEU A 33 -49.82 -25.59 41.78
N SER A 34 -49.45 -26.86 41.95
CA SER A 34 -48.21 -27.39 41.40
C SER A 34 -48.18 -27.33 39.88
N SER A 35 -49.29 -27.66 39.20
CA SER A 35 -49.37 -27.55 37.74
C SER A 35 -49.26 -26.11 37.24
N GLU A 36 -49.86 -25.15 37.96
CA GLU A 36 -49.82 -23.73 37.61
C GLU A 36 -48.43 -23.13 37.83
N ILE A 37 -47.74 -23.51 38.91
CA ILE A 37 -46.34 -23.13 39.13
C ILE A 37 -45.45 -23.65 38.00
N GLU A 38 -45.67 -24.89 37.55
CA GLU A 38 -44.87 -25.47 36.47
C GLU A 38 -45.12 -24.76 35.13
N VAL A 39 -46.39 -24.45 34.81
CA VAL A 39 -46.75 -23.65 33.64
C VAL A 39 -46.13 -22.25 33.71
N LEU A 40 -46.20 -21.57 34.86
CA LEU A 40 -45.60 -20.25 35.05
C LEU A 40 -44.07 -20.28 34.95
N ARG A 41 -43.43 -21.36 35.39
CA ARG A 41 -41.98 -21.57 35.21
C ARG A 41 -41.64 -21.77 33.74
N GLN A 42 -42.39 -22.60 33.03
CA GLN A 42 -42.21 -22.79 31.60
C GLN A 42 -42.39 -21.48 30.83
N GLN A 43 -43.43 -20.70 31.13
CA GLN A 43 -43.64 -19.38 30.54
C GLN A 43 -42.48 -18.42 30.81
N ASN A 44 -41.93 -18.38 32.03
CA ASN A 44 -40.75 -17.56 32.32
C ASN A 44 -39.51 -18.01 31.55
N LEU A 45 -39.30 -19.32 31.40
CA LEU A 45 -38.20 -19.85 30.59
C LEU A 45 -38.36 -19.47 29.12
N ASP A 46 -39.57 -19.56 28.58
CA ASP A 46 -39.85 -19.19 27.18
C ASP A 46 -39.71 -17.70 26.94
N LEU A 47 -40.19 -16.85 27.86
CA LEU A 47 -39.96 -15.40 27.81
C LEU A 47 -38.47 -15.06 27.87
N THR A 48 -37.71 -15.75 28.73
CA THR A 48 -36.25 -15.56 28.81
C THR A 48 -35.59 -15.94 27.49
N ARG A 49 -35.94 -17.09 26.91
CA ARG A 49 -35.43 -17.55 25.61
C ARG A 49 -35.75 -16.58 24.48
N LEU A 50 -36.98 -16.10 24.39
CA LEU A 50 -37.39 -15.11 23.40
C LEU A 50 -36.65 -13.78 23.57
N SER A 51 -36.43 -13.35 24.83
CA SER A 51 -35.66 -12.14 25.12
C SER A 51 -34.21 -12.27 24.69
N GLU A 52 -33.59 -13.42 24.91
CA GLU A 52 -32.23 -13.71 24.47
C GLU A 52 -32.12 -13.77 22.95
N GLN A 53 -33.08 -14.40 22.27
CA GLN A 53 -33.15 -14.47 20.81
C GLN A 53 -33.26 -13.06 20.22
N SER A 54 -34.21 -12.25 20.72
CA SER A 54 -34.36 -10.86 20.25
C SER A 54 -33.09 -10.02 20.52
N GLN A 55 -32.40 -10.24 21.65
CA GLN A 55 -31.13 -9.56 21.90
C GLN A 55 -30.02 -10.00 20.94
N ARG A 56 -29.96 -11.28 20.56
CA ARG A 56 -28.98 -11.78 19.60
C ARG A 56 -29.26 -11.22 18.20
N GLU A 57 -30.51 -11.22 17.77
CA GLU A 57 -30.94 -10.62 16.50
C GLU A 57 -30.58 -9.14 16.44
N ARG A 58 -30.93 -8.36 17.47
CA ARG A 58 -30.56 -6.93 17.56
C ARG A 58 -29.06 -6.69 17.51
N LYS A 59 -28.26 -7.59 18.10
CA LYS A 59 -26.79 -7.49 18.05
C LYS A 59 -26.25 -7.77 16.65
N LEU A 60 -26.78 -8.77 15.95
CA LEU A 60 -26.41 -9.07 14.57
C LEU A 60 -26.80 -7.91 13.64
N GLU A 61 -28.04 -7.40 13.76
CA GLU A 61 -28.48 -6.23 13.01
C GLU A 61 -27.56 -5.02 13.28
N ALA A 62 -27.22 -4.74 14.54
CA ALA A 62 -26.32 -3.63 14.89
C ALA A 62 -24.92 -3.81 14.25
N GLN A 63 -24.38 -5.04 14.26
CA GLN A 63 -23.10 -5.34 13.61
C GLN A 63 -23.16 -5.16 12.09
N GLU A 64 -24.24 -5.61 11.45
CA GLU A 64 -24.47 -5.41 10.01
C GLU A 64 -24.59 -3.93 9.67
N PHE A 65 -25.35 -3.15 10.46
CA PHE A 65 -25.48 -1.71 10.28
C PHE A 65 -24.15 -0.97 10.46
N ASP A 66 -23.33 -1.37 11.42
CA ASP A 66 -22.00 -0.80 11.63
C ASP A 66 -21.06 -1.12 10.46
N GLY A 67 -21.10 -2.35 9.94
CA GLY A 67 -20.40 -2.77 8.73
C GLY A 67 -20.81 -1.92 7.51
N LEU A 68 -22.11 -1.85 7.23
CA LEU A 68 -22.65 -1.01 6.15
C LEU A 68 -22.28 0.47 6.30
N ARG A 69 -22.26 0.99 7.53
CA ARG A 69 -21.84 2.37 7.80
C ARG A 69 -20.36 2.59 7.47
N GLN A 70 -19.50 1.62 7.76
CA GLN A 70 -18.08 1.68 7.39
C GLN A 70 -17.92 1.63 5.88
N GLU A 71 -18.54 0.66 5.20
CA GLU A 71 -18.53 0.56 3.73
C GLU A 71 -19.04 1.85 3.08
N HIS A 72 -20.11 2.44 3.60
CA HIS A 72 -20.64 3.71 3.08
C HIS A 72 -19.65 4.86 3.23
N LYS A 73 -18.96 4.95 4.39
CA LYS A 73 -17.90 5.96 4.59
C LYS A 73 -16.76 5.77 3.61
N GLU A 74 -16.35 4.53 3.36
CA GLU A 74 -15.30 4.21 2.38
C GLU A 74 -15.74 4.57 0.95
N LEU A 75 -16.98 4.24 0.57
CA LEU A 75 -17.53 4.62 -0.73
C LEU A 75 -17.57 6.14 -0.93
N VAL A 76 -17.98 6.91 0.08
CA VAL A 76 -17.96 8.38 0.03
C VAL A 76 -16.52 8.89 -0.09
N ARG A 77 -15.58 8.32 0.68
CA ARG A 77 -14.15 8.67 0.61
C ARG A 77 -13.58 8.40 -0.79
N LEU A 78 -13.85 7.23 -1.36
CA LEU A 78 -13.40 6.83 -2.69
C LEU A 78 -14.03 7.70 -3.78
N ARG A 79 -15.33 8.01 -3.68
CA ARG A 79 -15.98 8.97 -4.59
C ARG A 79 -15.33 10.35 -4.53
N GLY A 80 -14.95 10.82 -3.34
CA GLY A 80 -14.19 12.06 -3.17
C GLY A 80 -12.82 12.01 -3.85
N GLN A 81 -12.09 10.90 -3.71
CA GLN A 81 -10.81 10.70 -4.38
C GLN A 81 -10.96 10.65 -5.90
N VAL A 82 -11.96 9.94 -6.42
CA VAL A 82 -12.24 9.88 -7.86
C VAL A 82 -12.63 11.25 -8.41
N ALA A 83 -13.43 12.04 -7.68
CA ALA A 83 -13.77 13.40 -8.07
C ALA A 83 -12.51 14.30 -8.12
N LEU A 84 -11.62 14.20 -7.13
CA LEU A 84 -10.35 14.92 -7.11
C LEU A 84 -9.43 14.51 -8.26
N LEU A 85 -9.32 13.20 -8.54
CA LEU A 85 -8.51 12.70 -9.64
C LEU A 85 -9.02 13.19 -10.99
N ARG A 86 -10.34 13.15 -11.23
CA ARG A 86 -10.94 13.72 -12.44
C ARG A 86 -10.72 15.23 -12.57
N ALA A 87 -10.77 15.96 -11.46
CA ALA A 87 -10.45 17.39 -11.45
C ALA A 87 -8.98 17.64 -11.83
N ARG A 88 -8.04 16.83 -11.33
CA ARG A 88 -6.62 16.90 -11.73
C ARG A 88 -6.39 16.51 -13.19
N GLU A 89 -7.07 15.47 -13.68
CA GLU A 89 -6.99 15.08 -15.10
C GLU A 89 -7.50 16.17 -16.03
N THR A 90 -8.60 16.83 -15.67
CA THR A 90 -9.15 17.95 -16.44
C THR A 90 -8.22 19.17 -16.40
N GLU A 91 -7.66 19.50 -15.24
CA GLU A 91 -6.64 20.54 -15.10
C GLU A 91 -5.39 20.24 -15.95
N LEU A 92 -4.89 19.00 -15.90
CA LEU A 92 -3.76 18.56 -16.72
C LEU A 92 -4.09 18.65 -18.22
N ALA A 93 -5.30 18.24 -18.63
CA ALA A 93 -5.74 18.34 -20.01
C ALA A 93 -5.83 19.80 -20.48
N GLN A 94 -6.31 20.70 -19.61
CA GLN A 94 -6.40 22.14 -19.88
C GLN A 94 -5.01 22.77 -19.99
N VAL A 95 -4.11 22.49 -19.03
CA VAL A 95 -2.72 22.95 -19.07
C VAL A 95 -2.01 22.41 -20.30
N GLN A 96 -2.26 21.17 -20.71
CA GLN A 96 -1.71 20.61 -21.95
C GLN A 96 -2.28 21.29 -23.20
N ALA A 97 -3.57 21.61 -23.22
CA ALA A 97 -4.21 22.33 -24.32
C ALA A 97 -3.67 23.75 -24.44
N GLU A 98 -3.54 24.48 -23.33
CA GLU A 98 -2.94 25.80 -23.25
C GLU A 98 -1.46 25.75 -23.66
N ASN A 99 -0.68 24.77 -23.20
CA ASN A 99 0.71 24.60 -23.62
C ASN A 99 0.83 24.32 -25.12
N ARG A 100 -0.11 23.56 -25.71
CA ARG A 100 -0.19 23.34 -27.17
C ARG A 100 -0.55 24.62 -27.92
N GLN A 101 -1.48 25.41 -27.39
CA GLN A 101 -1.92 26.67 -27.99
C GLN A 101 -0.82 27.74 -27.91
N LEU A 102 -0.19 27.90 -26.76
CA LEU A 102 1.00 28.75 -26.57
C LEU A 102 2.14 28.33 -27.50
N LYS A 103 2.36 27.02 -27.71
CA LYS A 103 3.35 26.52 -28.69
C LYS A 103 2.96 26.81 -30.14
N SER A 104 1.68 26.80 -30.49
CA SER A 104 1.24 27.17 -31.84
C SER A 104 1.27 28.68 -32.08
N ASP A 105 0.99 29.48 -31.05
CA ASP A 105 1.02 30.94 -31.11
C ASP A 105 2.47 31.45 -31.11
N ALA A 106 3.36 30.83 -30.34
CA ALA A 106 4.81 31.04 -30.42
C ALA A 106 5.42 30.62 -31.77
N LYS A 107 4.76 29.72 -32.52
CA LYS A 107 5.13 29.37 -33.91
C LYS A 107 4.60 30.37 -34.96
N LYS A 108 3.58 31.17 -34.63
CA LYS A 108 2.93 32.13 -35.55
C LYS A 108 3.36 33.57 -35.32
N ALA A 109 3.76 33.94 -34.11
CA ALA A 109 4.41 35.21 -33.84
C ALA A 109 5.89 35.14 -34.25
N PRO A 110 6.49 36.18 -34.88
CA PRO A 110 7.94 36.30 -34.95
C PRO A 110 8.42 36.63 -33.53
N VAL A 111 8.56 35.61 -32.69
CA VAL A 111 9.01 35.74 -31.30
C VAL A 111 10.16 34.79 -31.11
N ALA A 112 11.31 35.38 -30.81
CA ALA A 112 12.50 34.69 -30.34
C ALA A 112 12.13 33.81 -29.13
N PRO A 113 12.61 32.56 -29.07
CA PRO A 113 12.28 31.64 -27.98
C PRO A 113 12.86 32.18 -26.67
N GLU A 114 12.07 32.21 -25.58
CA GLU A 114 12.69 32.14 -24.27
C GLU A 114 13.14 30.67 -24.10
N PRO A 115 14.46 30.43 -24.12
CA PRO A 115 14.99 29.08 -24.26
C PRO A 115 14.80 28.31 -22.94
N PRO A 116 14.83 26.96 -22.96
CA PRO A 116 15.25 26.24 -21.77
C PRO A 116 16.49 26.95 -21.21
N LYS A 117 16.61 27.11 -19.89
CA LYS A 117 17.88 27.55 -19.29
C LYS A 117 18.90 26.44 -19.55
N VAL A 118 19.48 26.47 -20.74
CA VAL A 118 20.63 25.67 -21.14
C VAL A 118 21.81 26.41 -20.53
N SER A 119 22.10 26.10 -19.28
CA SER A 119 23.39 26.46 -18.73
C SER A 119 24.42 25.56 -19.40
N ALA A 120 25.24 26.14 -20.28
CA ALA A 120 26.52 25.57 -20.63
C ALA A 120 27.38 25.61 -19.36
N LEU A 121 27.26 24.57 -18.53
CA LEU A 121 28.04 24.44 -17.31
C LEU A 121 29.49 24.16 -17.69
N ASN A 122 30.39 24.92 -17.07
CA ASN A 122 31.84 24.92 -17.18
C ASN A 122 32.47 23.84 -18.09
N PRO A 123 33.08 24.21 -19.24
CA PRO A 123 33.64 23.26 -20.22
C PRO A 123 34.84 22.44 -19.71
N SER A 124 35.36 22.74 -18.53
CA SER A 124 36.50 22.05 -17.93
C SER A 124 36.16 20.60 -17.61
N ARG A 125 36.71 19.69 -18.40
CA ARG A 125 36.70 18.25 -18.15
C ARG A 125 37.24 17.97 -16.75
N GLN A 126 36.43 17.35 -15.90
CA GLN A 126 36.85 16.97 -14.55
C GLN A 126 37.42 15.56 -14.57
N PRO A 127 38.66 15.35 -14.09
CA PRO A 127 39.21 14.01 -13.92
C PRO A 127 38.44 13.29 -12.80
N ALA A 128 38.34 11.96 -12.91
CA ALA A 128 37.61 11.16 -11.93
C ALA A 128 38.21 11.27 -10.52
N GLU A 129 39.51 11.52 -10.42
CA GLU A 129 40.24 11.74 -9.17
C GLU A 129 39.82 13.02 -8.44
N ALA A 130 39.22 13.98 -9.15
CA ALA A 130 38.72 15.23 -8.58
C ALA A 130 37.26 15.15 -8.11
N TRP A 131 36.60 14.00 -8.27
CA TRP A 131 35.25 13.83 -7.74
C TRP A 131 35.25 13.81 -6.22
N ALA A 132 34.25 14.45 -5.65
CA ALA A 132 34.04 14.53 -4.22
C ALA A 132 32.55 14.41 -3.91
N ASN A 133 32.23 13.97 -2.70
CA ASN A 133 30.88 14.07 -2.17
C ASN A 133 30.57 15.54 -1.87
N VAL A 134 29.83 16.18 -2.77
CA VAL A 134 29.41 17.59 -2.67
C VAL A 134 27.90 17.71 -2.36
N GLY A 135 27.28 16.59 -1.99
CA GLY A 135 25.86 16.48 -1.69
C GLY A 135 24.95 16.49 -2.93
N PHE A 136 23.65 16.74 -2.69
CA PHE A 136 22.58 16.57 -3.68
C PHE A 136 21.81 17.87 -3.98
N ALA A 137 22.28 19.03 -3.52
CA ALA A 137 21.52 20.28 -3.58
C ALA A 137 21.27 20.78 -5.02
N THR A 138 22.17 20.47 -5.95
CA THR A 138 22.05 20.83 -7.37
C THR A 138 22.17 19.59 -8.26
N PRO A 139 21.67 19.62 -9.51
CA PRO A 139 21.79 18.48 -10.42
C PRO A 139 23.24 18.06 -10.66
N ALA A 140 24.13 19.02 -10.91
CA ALA A 140 25.56 18.76 -11.13
C ALA A 140 26.24 18.20 -9.86
N ALA A 141 25.91 18.73 -8.67
CA ALA A 141 26.43 18.21 -7.41
C ALA A 141 25.96 16.77 -7.14
N ALA A 142 24.67 16.47 -7.37
CA ALA A 142 24.12 15.13 -7.22
C ALA A 142 24.81 14.13 -8.16
N PHE A 143 25.05 14.52 -9.42
CA PHE A 143 25.79 13.69 -10.37
C PHE A 143 27.24 13.44 -9.93
N GLN A 144 27.96 14.47 -9.46
CA GLN A 144 29.34 14.32 -8.97
C GLN A 144 29.39 13.43 -7.73
N THR A 145 28.47 13.61 -6.78
CA THR A 145 28.37 12.82 -5.56
C THR A 145 28.08 11.34 -5.85
N LEU A 146 27.18 11.05 -6.78
CA LEU A 146 26.92 9.66 -7.24
C LEU A 146 28.14 9.07 -7.95
N SER A 147 28.82 9.86 -8.78
CA SER A 147 30.02 9.44 -9.50
C SER A 147 31.17 9.11 -8.55
N TRP A 148 31.36 9.95 -7.53
CA TRP A 148 32.26 9.71 -6.41
C TRP A 148 31.88 8.44 -5.62
N ALA A 149 30.59 8.25 -5.34
CA ALA A 149 30.11 7.08 -4.61
C ALA A 149 30.37 5.77 -5.37
N MET A 150 30.19 5.78 -6.70
CA MET A 150 30.54 4.63 -7.54
C MET A 150 32.04 4.33 -7.49
N SER A 151 32.91 5.34 -7.54
CA SER A 151 34.38 5.14 -7.51
C SER A 151 34.88 4.66 -6.14
N HIS A 152 34.23 5.08 -5.06
CA HIS A 152 34.57 4.70 -3.69
C HIS A 152 33.77 3.49 -3.17
N ARG A 153 32.88 2.93 -4.00
CA ARG A 153 31.97 1.84 -3.65
C ARG A 153 31.10 2.14 -2.41
N ASP A 154 30.71 3.39 -2.23
CA ASP A 154 29.86 3.83 -1.12
C ASP A 154 28.38 3.56 -1.45
N THR A 155 27.88 2.41 -0.99
CA THR A 155 26.50 1.98 -1.21
C THR A 155 25.48 2.83 -0.46
N ASN A 156 25.86 3.50 0.63
CA ASN A 156 24.94 4.34 1.40
C ASN A 156 24.61 5.62 0.64
N VAL A 157 25.62 6.23 0.02
CA VAL A 157 25.44 7.40 -0.83
C VAL A 157 24.70 7.05 -2.12
N LEU A 158 24.95 5.87 -2.71
CA LEU A 158 24.17 5.38 -3.85
C LEU A 158 22.69 5.17 -3.50
N ALA A 159 22.40 4.49 -2.40
CA ALA A 159 21.03 4.28 -1.93
C ALA A 159 20.31 5.61 -1.68
N SER A 160 21.02 6.58 -1.13
CA SER A 160 20.49 7.91 -0.87
C SER A 160 20.32 8.74 -2.14
N GLY A 161 21.03 8.43 -3.23
CA GLY A 161 21.10 9.25 -4.44
C GLY A 161 20.28 8.72 -5.62
N LEU A 162 19.72 7.52 -5.51
CA LEU A 162 18.93 6.87 -6.56
C LEU A 162 17.45 6.82 -6.19
N ILE A 163 16.58 7.03 -7.18
CA ILE A 163 15.14 6.86 -7.04
C ILE A 163 14.57 6.09 -8.22
N TRP A 164 13.42 5.47 -7.99
CA TRP A 164 12.62 4.87 -9.05
C TRP A 164 11.84 5.94 -9.80
N ALA A 165 11.68 5.77 -11.10
CA ALA A 165 10.83 6.66 -11.90
C ALA A 165 9.36 6.64 -11.46
N ASP A 166 8.86 5.47 -11.07
CA ASP A 166 7.54 5.25 -10.48
C ASP A 166 7.48 3.87 -9.80
N ASP A 167 6.43 3.64 -9.00
CA ASP A 167 6.21 2.37 -8.28
C ASP A 167 6.03 1.18 -9.22
N GLN A 168 5.49 1.40 -10.42
CA GLN A 168 5.28 0.33 -11.40
C GLN A 168 6.61 -0.18 -11.95
N ASN A 169 7.58 0.71 -12.21
CA ASN A 169 8.91 0.35 -12.67
C ASN A 169 9.68 -0.40 -11.59
N ARG A 170 9.53 0.02 -10.33
CA ARG A 170 10.08 -0.72 -9.20
C ARG A 170 9.51 -2.14 -9.13
N ALA A 171 8.18 -2.28 -9.17
CA ALA A 171 7.52 -3.59 -9.10
C ALA A 171 7.93 -4.52 -10.26
N LYS A 172 8.12 -3.98 -11.47
CA LYS A 172 8.62 -4.75 -12.62
C LYS A 172 10.05 -5.24 -12.42
N ALA A 173 10.93 -4.39 -11.91
CA ALA A 173 12.30 -4.76 -11.59
C ALA A 173 12.36 -5.83 -10.49
N GLU A 174 11.54 -5.69 -9.44
CA GLU A 174 11.41 -6.68 -8.37
C GLU A 174 10.90 -8.03 -8.90
N ALA A 175 9.88 -8.01 -9.76
CA ALA A 175 9.36 -9.22 -10.39
C ALA A 175 10.40 -9.89 -11.32
N ALA A 176 11.15 -9.10 -12.09
CA ALA A 176 12.22 -9.60 -12.96
C ALA A 176 13.36 -10.22 -12.14
N PHE A 177 13.75 -9.58 -11.04
CA PHE A 177 14.75 -10.14 -10.13
C PHE A 177 14.26 -11.41 -9.45
N ALA A 178 13.00 -11.45 -9.00
CA ALA A 178 12.41 -12.62 -8.38
C ALA A 178 12.28 -13.82 -9.34
N ALA A 179 12.08 -13.55 -10.63
CA ALA A 179 12.03 -14.58 -11.68
C ALA A 179 13.42 -15.08 -12.14
N ALA A 180 14.51 -14.44 -11.70
CA ALA A 180 15.87 -14.86 -12.03
C ALA A 180 16.27 -16.16 -11.28
N PRO A 181 17.22 -16.94 -11.82
CA PRO A 181 17.69 -18.18 -11.18
C PRO A 181 18.18 -17.97 -9.74
N ASP A 182 18.03 -18.99 -8.89
CA ASP A 182 18.46 -18.96 -7.49
C ASP A 182 19.94 -18.63 -7.32
N SER A 183 20.79 -19.12 -8.23
CA SER A 183 22.22 -18.80 -8.25
C SER A 183 22.48 -17.30 -8.44
N PHE A 184 21.71 -16.65 -9.31
CA PHE A 184 21.79 -15.21 -9.54
C PHE A 184 21.30 -14.43 -8.33
N ARG A 185 20.12 -14.79 -7.79
CA ARG A 185 19.56 -14.14 -6.60
C ARG A 185 20.45 -14.30 -5.36
N GLY A 186 21.04 -15.48 -5.18
CA GLY A 186 21.98 -15.77 -4.09
C GLY A 186 23.30 -15.00 -4.21
N LEU A 187 23.80 -14.79 -5.43
CA LEU A 187 25.04 -14.02 -5.68
C LEU A 187 24.88 -12.54 -5.31
N HIS A 188 23.74 -11.93 -5.63
CA HIS A 188 23.51 -10.50 -5.42
C HIS A 188 22.75 -10.17 -4.12
N GLY A 189 22.06 -11.15 -3.53
CA GLY A 189 21.34 -11.06 -2.26
C GLY A 189 20.02 -10.27 -2.31
N SER A 190 19.99 -9.16 -3.04
CA SER A 190 18.83 -8.28 -3.22
C SER A 190 18.85 -7.60 -4.58
N LEU A 191 17.71 -7.01 -4.98
CA LEU A 191 17.63 -6.21 -6.20
C LEU A 191 18.54 -4.98 -6.13
N GLU A 192 18.56 -4.29 -5.00
CA GLU A 192 19.42 -3.13 -4.76
C GLU A 192 20.89 -3.53 -4.79
N GLY A 193 21.23 -4.65 -4.15
CA GLY A 193 22.58 -5.22 -4.19
C GLY A 193 23.04 -5.51 -5.61
N PHE A 194 22.16 -6.08 -6.44
CA PHE A 194 22.40 -6.29 -7.87
C PHE A 194 22.64 -4.97 -8.62
N ILE A 195 21.75 -3.99 -8.44
CA ILE A 195 21.86 -2.68 -9.10
C ILE A 195 23.20 -2.03 -8.75
N TYR A 196 23.58 -2.00 -7.46
CA TYR A 196 24.84 -1.40 -7.04
C TYR A 196 26.04 -2.17 -7.57
N SER A 197 26.04 -3.51 -7.52
CA SER A 197 27.14 -4.31 -8.07
C SER A 197 27.31 -4.04 -9.56
N PHE A 198 26.21 -4.02 -10.31
CA PHE A 198 26.25 -3.78 -11.75
C PHE A 198 26.76 -2.37 -12.07
N MET A 199 26.28 -1.35 -11.36
CA MET A 199 26.73 0.03 -11.54
C MET A 199 28.22 0.20 -11.22
N MET A 200 28.74 -0.52 -10.22
CA MET A 200 30.16 -0.48 -9.85
C MET A 200 31.07 -1.34 -10.74
N GLU A 201 30.54 -2.35 -11.42
CA GLU A 201 31.29 -3.16 -12.40
C GLU A 201 31.47 -2.44 -13.74
N ALA A 202 30.60 -1.48 -14.05
CA ALA A 202 30.78 -0.65 -15.24
C ALA A 202 32.13 0.10 -15.18
N PRO A 203 32.88 0.18 -16.29
CA PRO A 203 34.14 0.92 -16.31
C PRO A 203 33.93 2.36 -15.86
N ASN A 204 34.66 2.78 -14.84
CA ASN A 204 34.60 4.16 -14.39
C ASN A 204 35.28 5.05 -15.46
N PRO A 205 34.66 6.14 -15.92
CA PRO A 205 35.34 7.04 -16.83
C PRO A 205 36.55 7.70 -16.15
N ALA A 206 37.60 7.97 -16.91
CA ALA A 206 38.78 8.73 -16.49
C ALA A 206 38.48 10.23 -16.34
N GLY A 207 37.46 10.72 -17.06
CA GLY A 207 37.02 12.10 -16.95
C GLY A 207 35.58 12.28 -17.40
N VAL A 208 34.92 13.29 -16.86
CA VAL A 208 33.57 13.68 -17.27
C VAL A 208 33.48 15.16 -17.54
N ARG A 209 32.74 15.50 -18.59
CA ARG A 209 32.37 16.87 -18.94
C ARG A 209 30.85 16.97 -19.03
N ILE A 210 30.26 17.89 -18.28
CA ILE A 210 28.84 18.23 -18.47
C ILE A 210 28.74 19.05 -19.75
N VAL A 211 28.04 18.52 -20.76
CA VAL A 211 27.88 19.15 -22.07
C VAL A 211 26.71 20.13 -22.06
N SER A 212 25.60 19.72 -21.45
CA SER A 212 24.41 20.54 -21.33
C SER A 212 23.59 20.11 -20.14
N GLN A 213 22.94 21.06 -19.48
CA GLN A 213 21.91 20.80 -18.50
C GLN A 213 20.62 21.48 -18.95
N VAL A 214 19.51 20.73 -18.88
CA VAL A 214 18.17 21.23 -19.17
C VAL A 214 17.34 21.08 -17.91
N ASP A 215 17.15 22.19 -17.21
CA ASP A 215 16.33 22.24 -16.01
C ASP A 215 14.86 22.44 -16.35
N ARG A 216 14.02 21.67 -15.66
CA ARG A 216 12.56 21.83 -15.56
C ARG A 216 12.19 21.85 -14.08
N ARG A 217 10.95 22.24 -13.78
CA ARG A 217 10.45 22.52 -12.41
C ARG A 217 10.98 21.54 -11.36
N ASP A 218 10.76 20.24 -11.57
CA ASP A 218 11.14 19.19 -10.62
C ASP A 218 12.08 18.13 -11.22
N MET A 219 12.64 18.40 -12.40
CA MET A 219 13.47 17.45 -13.13
C MET A 219 14.59 18.18 -13.84
N SER A 220 15.79 17.62 -13.81
CA SER A 220 16.92 18.09 -14.61
C SER A 220 17.44 16.97 -15.50
N MET A 221 17.73 17.29 -16.75
CA MET A 221 18.42 16.37 -17.66
C MET A 221 19.83 16.90 -17.89
N ILE A 222 20.82 16.10 -17.54
CA ILE A 222 22.22 16.39 -17.77
C ILE A 222 22.71 15.49 -18.90
N VAL A 223 23.32 16.08 -19.91
CA VAL A 223 24.10 15.36 -20.92
C VAL A 223 25.55 15.48 -20.52
N VAL A 224 26.21 14.34 -20.35
CA VAL A 224 27.62 14.25 -20.01
C VAL A 224 28.39 13.56 -21.11
N GLU A 225 29.64 13.96 -21.31
CA GLU A 225 30.62 13.20 -22.06
C GLU A 225 31.53 12.50 -21.06
N LYS A 226 31.66 11.18 -21.24
CA LYS A 226 32.51 10.32 -20.43
C LYS A 226 33.72 9.89 -21.24
N ASP A 227 34.91 10.17 -20.73
CA ASP A 227 36.16 9.72 -21.30
C ASP A 227 36.61 8.45 -20.61
N PHE A 228 37.07 7.46 -21.38
CA PHE A 228 37.56 6.20 -20.84
C PHE A 228 39.07 6.08 -21.06
N ALA A 229 39.73 5.26 -20.24
CA ALA A 229 41.18 5.05 -20.33
C ALA A 229 41.64 4.52 -21.70
N ASN A 230 40.75 3.88 -22.46
CA ASN A 230 41.01 3.42 -23.83
C ASN A 230 40.89 4.52 -24.90
N GLY A 231 40.70 5.78 -24.50
CA GLY A 231 40.55 6.93 -25.39
C GLY A 231 39.13 7.10 -25.96
N ALA A 232 38.19 6.20 -25.66
CA ALA A 232 36.81 6.36 -26.10
C ALA A 232 36.12 7.52 -25.36
N VAL A 233 35.35 8.32 -26.10
CA VAL A 233 34.48 9.35 -25.54
C VAL A 233 33.04 8.96 -25.86
N LYS A 234 32.19 8.87 -24.84
CA LYS A 234 30.78 8.51 -25.02
C LYS A 234 29.86 9.54 -24.39
N PRO A 235 28.85 10.05 -25.13
CA PRO A 235 27.81 10.84 -24.51
C PRO A 235 26.88 9.94 -23.69
N ASP A 236 26.40 10.46 -22.58
CA ASP A 236 25.41 9.82 -21.72
C ASP A 236 24.37 10.85 -21.24
N LYS A 237 23.15 10.38 -21.00
CA LYS A 237 22.03 11.22 -20.55
C LYS A 237 21.62 10.76 -19.16
N VAL A 238 21.74 11.66 -18.20
CA VAL A 238 21.34 11.43 -16.82
C VAL A 238 20.09 12.25 -16.52
N GLN A 239 19.05 11.57 -16.07
CA GLN A 239 17.85 12.20 -15.58
C GLN A 239 17.90 12.26 -14.06
N LEU A 240 17.68 13.47 -13.53
CA LEU A 240 17.59 13.74 -12.10
C LEU A 240 16.20 14.31 -11.81
N GLN A 241 15.64 13.94 -10.67
CA GLN A 241 14.39 14.47 -10.17
C GLN A 241 14.62 15.08 -8.80
N ARG A 242 13.92 16.18 -8.53
CA ARG A 242 13.93 16.83 -7.22
C ARG A 242 13.03 16.02 -6.27
N GLU A 243 13.62 15.58 -5.17
CA GLU A 243 12.93 14.91 -4.07
C GLU A 243 13.29 15.64 -2.76
N GLY A 244 12.29 16.28 -2.16
CA GLY A 244 12.51 17.23 -1.07
C GLY A 244 13.46 18.36 -1.49
N GLU A 245 14.53 18.55 -0.70
CA GLU A 245 15.53 19.60 -0.91
C GLU A 245 16.65 19.21 -1.90
N GLY A 246 16.69 17.96 -2.37
CA GLY A 246 17.81 17.45 -3.17
C GLY A 246 17.39 16.86 -4.51
N TYR A 247 18.37 16.62 -5.38
CA TYR A 247 18.22 15.89 -6.63
C TYR A 247 18.66 14.44 -6.47
N ARG A 248 17.93 13.53 -7.12
CA ARG A 248 18.21 12.10 -7.16
C ARG A 248 18.21 11.61 -8.60
N GLN A 249 19.11 10.69 -8.92
CA GLN A 249 19.16 10.11 -10.25
C GLN A 249 18.04 9.10 -10.41
N VAL A 250 17.29 9.24 -11.49
CA VAL A 250 16.16 8.38 -11.82
C VAL A 250 16.67 7.10 -12.46
N ILE A 251 16.32 5.96 -11.87
CA ILE A 251 16.48 4.65 -12.50
C ILE A 251 15.47 4.59 -13.65
N ALA A 252 15.99 4.58 -14.88
CA ALA A 252 15.17 4.64 -16.07
C ALA A 252 14.26 3.40 -16.19
N PRO A 253 13.01 3.57 -16.67
CA PRO A 253 12.10 2.44 -16.90
C PRO A 253 12.74 1.37 -17.79
N GLY A 254 12.61 0.09 -17.41
CA GLY A 254 13.14 -1.04 -18.19
C GLY A 254 14.67 -1.16 -18.17
N LEU A 255 15.39 -0.34 -17.39
CA LEU A 255 16.85 -0.42 -17.30
C LEU A 255 17.28 -1.69 -16.56
N VAL A 256 16.66 -1.96 -15.40
CA VAL A 256 17.06 -3.04 -14.51
C VAL A 256 16.78 -4.41 -15.13
N GLU A 257 15.65 -4.57 -15.81
CA GLU A 257 15.29 -5.79 -16.51
C GLU A 257 16.29 -6.11 -17.62
N ARG A 258 16.75 -5.09 -18.36
CA ARG A 258 17.82 -5.24 -19.35
C ARG A 258 19.16 -5.58 -18.71
N MET A 259 19.48 -5.01 -17.55
CA MET A 259 20.69 -5.36 -16.81
C MET A 259 20.67 -6.83 -16.38
N ILE A 260 19.55 -7.30 -15.80
CA ILE A 260 19.37 -8.70 -15.40
C ILE A 260 19.50 -9.61 -16.62
N GLN A 261 18.80 -9.31 -17.71
CA GLN A 261 18.87 -10.10 -18.94
C GLN A 261 20.29 -10.13 -19.52
N SER A 262 21.00 -9.00 -19.47
CA SER A 262 22.39 -8.90 -19.93
C SER A 262 23.32 -9.78 -19.10
N GLU A 263 23.19 -9.79 -17.77
CA GLU A 263 24.01 -10.66 -16.92
C GLU A 263 23.70 -12.14 -17.12
N LEU A 264 22.42 -12.50 -17.20
CA LEU A 264 22.00 -13.89 -17.43
C LEU A 264 22.40 -14.42 -18.81
N SER A 265 22.61 -13.53 -19.79
CA SER A 265 23.04 -13.90 -21.14
C SER A 265 24.56 -13.99 -21.28
N LYS A 266 25.35 -13.57 -20.27
CA LYS A 266 26.80 -13.74 -20.32
C LYS A 266 27.11 -15.25 -20.29
N PRO A 267 27.98 -15.76 -21.17
CA PRO A 267 28.39 -17.14 -21.10
C PRO A 267 29.00 -17.38 -19.72
N THR A 268 28.45 -18.35 -18.98
CA THR A 268 29.08 -18.90 -17.78
C THR A 268 30.42 -19.47 -18.21
N ASN A 269 31.48 -18.66 -18.12
CA ASN A 269 32.84 -19.16 -18.17
C ASN A 269 32.97 -20.10 -16.98
N GLY A 270 32.94 -21.40 -17.30
CA GLY A 270 33.04 -22.49 -16.34
C GLY A 270 34.22 -22.24 -15.41
N ARG A 271 33.94 -22.25 -14.12
CA ARG A 271 34.88 -22.68 -13.11
C ARG A 271 34.55 -24.12 -12.76
#